data_AF-A0A561WHI1-F1
#
_entry.id   AF-A0A561WHI1-F1
#
_cell.length_a   1.000
_cell.length_b   1.000
_cell.length_c   1.000
_cell.angle_alpha   90.00
_cell.angle_beta   90.00
_cell.angle_gamma   90.00
#
_symmetry.space_group_name_H-M   'P 1'
#
loop_
_entity.id
_entity.type
_entity.pdbx_description
1 polymer ?
#
loop_
_entity_poly.entity_id
_entity_poly.type
_entity_poly.pdbx_seq_one_letter_code
_entity_poly.pdbx_strand_id
1 'polypeptide(L)'
;MGLTLPGELASLLSMIGYDWPESDETAIFQLAGEWTGMADRINGSVARLESAARTVLETNRGESITAFASEWNDKESAARNIADATNPTNVIAIGLMAAAGVVLALKIQVIIQLILLAIQIAQAIATAVATFGASLLEIPIFKMITGLIVDQLIGLAVDTVLNG
;
A
#
# COMPACT_ATOMS: atom_id res chain seq x y z
N MET A 1 -0.69 -6.06 -11.97
CA MET A 1 -1.24 -7.42 -11.75
C MET A 1 -0.74 -7.83 -10.38
N GLY A 2 -1.66 -7.86 -9.42
CA GLY A 2 -1.37 -8.16 -8.02
C GLY A 2 -0.99 -9.62 -7.81
N LEU A 3 -0.66 -9.94 -6.56
CA LEU A 3 -0.30 -11.31 -6.20
C LEU A 3 -1.52 -12.23 -6.33
N THR A 4 -1.37 -13.32 -7.08
CA THR A 4 -2.41 -14.31 -7.36
C THR A 4 -2.22 -15.59 -6.55
N LEU A 5 -3.32 -16.21 -6.14
CA LEU A 5 -3.31 -17.47 -5.42
C LEU A 5 -3.20 -18.67 -6.39
N PRO A 6 -2.28 -19.62 -6.16
CA PRO A 6 -2.27 -20.89 -6.88
C PRO A 6 -3.58 -21.68 -6.66
N GLY A 7 -4.10 -22.33 -7.70
CA GLY A 7 -5.40 -22.99 -7.67
C GLY A 7 -5.58 -24.04 -6.56
N GLU A 8 -4.53 -24.82 -6.27
CA GLU A 8 -4.54 -25.80 -5.17
C GLU A 8 -4.76 -25.13 -3.80
N LEU A 9 -4.14 -23.96 -3.57
CA LEU A 9 -4.29 -23.20 -2.33
C LEU A 9 -5.64 -22.47 -2.27
N ALA A 10 -6.22 -22.10 -3.41
CA ALA A 10 -7.56 -21.52 -3.48
C ALA A 10 -8.62 -22.48 -2.95
N SER A 11 -8.52 -23.76 -3.30
CA SER A 11 -9.42 -24.79 -2.77
C SER A 11 -9.32 -24.91 -1.24
N LEU A 12 -8.11 -24.85 -0.69
CA LEU A 12 -7.87 -24.92 0.75
C LEU A 12 -8.38 -23.68 1.47
N LEU A 13 -8.18 -22.49 0.89
CA LEU A 13 -8.67 -21.22 1.43
C LEU A 13 -10.21 -21.20 1.50
N SER A 14 -10.89 -21.63 0.43
CA SER A 14 -12.35 -21.76 0.45
C SER A 14 -12.82 -22.82 1.46
N MET A 15 -12.04 -23.89 1.67
CA MET A 15 -12.36 -24.92 2.66
C MET A 15 -12.28 -24.42 4.11
N ILE A 16 -11.46 -23.40 4.39
CA ILE A 16 -11.41 -22.73 5.68
C ILE A 16 -12.36 -21.52 5.77
N GLY A 17 -13.14 -21.25 4.72
CA GLY A 17 -14.21 -20.25 4.73
C GLY A 17 -13.77 -18.82 4.39
N TYR A 18 -12.62 -18.64 3.75
CA TYR A 18 -12.13 -17.32 3.34
C TYR A 18 -12.13 -17.19 1.82
N ASP A 19 -12.33 -15.96 1.36
CA ASP A 19 -12.18 -15.57 -0.04
C ASP A 19 -10.82 -14.91 -0.28
N TRP A 20 -10.24 -15.14 -1.46
CA TRP A 20 -9.00 -14.50 -1.84
C TRP A 20 -9.24 -13.04 -2.23
N PRO A 21 -8.49 -12.07 -1.67
CA PRO A 21 -8.65 -10.67 -2.05
C PRO A 21 -8.15 -10.41 -3.48
N GLU A 22 -9.03 -9.86 -4.33
CA GLU A 22 -8.73 -9.50 -5.72
C GLU A 22 -8.02 -8.15 -5.89
N SER A 23 -7.67 -7.48 -4.77
CA SER A 23 -6.93 -6.21 -4.79
C SER A 23 -5.65 -6.31 -5.63
N ASP A 24 -5.35 -5.29 -6.44
CA ASP A 24 -4.07 -5.20 -7.18
C ASP A 24 -3.13 -4.24 -6.46
N GLU A 25 -2.26 -4.80 -5.61
CA GLU A 25 -1.28 -4.03 -4.85
C GLU A 25 -0.29 -3.32 -5.77
N THR A 26 0.01 -3.90 -6.94
CA THR A 26 0.91 -3.29 -7.92
C THR A 26 0.26 -2.05 -8.52
N ALA A 27 -1.04 -2.08 -8.79
CA ALA A 27 -1.78 -0.92 -9.28
C ALA A 27 -1.82 0.19 -8.22
N ILE A 28 -1.97 -0.15 -6.93
CA ILE A 28 -1.94 0.84 -5.84
C ILE A 28 -0.53 1.46 -5.72
N PHE A 29 0.53 0.64 -5.79
CA PHE A 29 1.92 1.15 -5.83
C PHE A 29 2.16 2.06 -7.04
N GLN A 30 1.65 1.68 -8.20
CA GLN A 30 1.78 2.48 -9.42
C GLN A 30 1.06 3.82 -9.28
N LEU A 31 -0.17 3.82 -8.77
CA LEU A 31 -0.93 5.04 -8.50
C LEU A 31 -0.20 5.96 -7.52
N ALA A 32 0.38 5.40 -6.45
CA ALA A 32 1.18 6.17 -5.50
C ALA A 32 2.41 6.80 -6.18
N GLY A 33 3.11 6.04 -7.02
CA GLY A 33 4.24 6.54 -7.81
C GLY A 33 3.86 7.65 -8.79
N GLU A 34 2.70 7.54 -9.45
CA GLU A 34 2.17 8.58 -10.33
C GLU A 34 1.85 9.87 -9.57
N TRP A 35 1.27 9.75 -8.37
CA TRP A 35 1.01 10.87 -7.47
C TRP A 35 2.30 11.56 -7.01
N THR A 36 3.31 10.80 -6.57
CA THR A 36 4.63 11.38 -6.21
C THR A 36 5.30 12.04 -7.42
N GLY A 37 5.26 11.41 -8.59
CA GLY A 37 5.83 11.99 -9.82
C GLY A 37 5.09 13.25 -10.30
N MET A 38 3.79 13.37 -10.03
CA MET A 38 3.04 14.61 -10.24
C MET A 38 3.53 15.70 -9.27
N ALA A 39 3.68 15.38 -7.98
CA ALA A 39 4.17 16.30 -6.97
C ALA A 39 5.56 16.86 -7.33
N ASP A 40 6.49 15.99 -7.74
CA ASP A 40 7.84 16.38 -8.16
C ASP A 40 7.83 17.33 -9.36
N ARG A 41 6.96 17.08 -10.35
CA ARG A 41 6.80 17.96 -11.53
C ARG A 41 6.25 19.33 -11.17
N ILE A 42 5.31 19.39 -10.24
CA ILE A 42 4.75 20.66 -9.73
C ILE A 42 5.84 21.43 -8.97
N ASN A 43 6.52 20.79 -8.02
CA ASN A 43 7.63 21.38 -7.26
C ASN A 43 8.74 21.90 -8.18
N GLY A 44 9.15 21.11 -9.18
CA GLY A 44 10.15 21.54 -10.16
C GLY A 44 9.70 22.73 -11.01
N SER A 45 8.39 22.86 -11.27
CA SER A 45 7.83 24.01 -11.99
C SER A 45 7.77 25.26 -11.12
N VAL A 46 7.39 25.12 -9.85
CA VAL A 46 7.43 26.22 -8.86
C VAL A 46 8.86 26.73 -8.69
N ALA A 47 9.86 25.85 -8.57
CA ALA A 47 11.27 26.26 -8.45
C ALA A 47 11.76 27.05 -9.67
N ARG A 48 11.36 26.64 -10.89
CA ARG A 48 11.65 27.39 -12.12
C ARG A 48 10.98 28.77 -12.13
N LEU A 49 9.72 28.83 -11.73
CA LEU A 49 8.97 30.09 -11.63
C LEU A 49 9.61 31.04 -10.62
N GLU A 50 10.06 30.54 -9.48
CA GLU A 50 10.72 31.35 -8.46
C GLU A 50 12.08 31.89 -8.93
N SER A 51 12.85 31.08 -9.65
CA SER A 51 14.11 31.53 -10.29
C SER A 51 13.87 32.62 -11.33
N ALA A 52 12.85 32.46 -12.18
CA ALA A 52 12.46 33.47 -13.16
C ALA A 52 11.99 34.77 -12.47
N ALA A 53 11.19 34.66 -11.41
CA ALA A 53 10.75 35.81 -10.63
C ALA A 53 11.94 36.56 -10.00
N ARG A 54 12.91 35.86 -9.40
CA ARG A 54 14.14 36.49 -8.88
C ARG A 54 14.92 37.22 -9.97
N THR A 55 15.10 36.60 -11.14
CA THR A 55 15.82 37.22 -12.26
C THR A 55 15.16 38.53 -12.68
N VAL A 56 13.83 38.58 -12.74
CA VAL A 56 13.07 39.80 -13.07
C VAL A 56 13.24 40.86 -11.98
N LEU A 57 13.16 40.48 -10.71
CA LEU A 57 13.31 41.38 -9.56
C LEU A 57 14.73 41.95 -9.43
N GLU A 58 15.76 41.16 -9.77
CA GLU A 58 17.17 41.58 -9.69
C GLU A 58 17.59 42.47 -10.86
N THR A 59 17.06 42.22 -12.05
CA THR A 59 17.46 42.91 -13.28
C THR A 59 16.68 44.21 -13.53
N ASN A 60 15.49 44.36 -12.93
CA ASN A 60 14.60 45.49 -13.18
C ASN A 60 14.36 46.31 -11.91
N ARG A 61 14.19 47.62 -12.06
CA ARG A 61 13.81 48.54 -10.98
C ARG A 61 12.67 49.43 -11.44
N GLY A 62 11.73 49.69 -10.54
CA GLY A 62 10.58 50.55 -10.81
C GLY A 62 9.38 50.15 -9.96
N GLU A 63 8.39 51.04 -9.89
CA GLU A 63 7.18 50.86 -9.08
C GLU A 63 6.39 49.60 -9.48
N SER A 64 6.33 49.28 -10.77
CA SER A 64 5.73 48.05 -11.29
C SER A 64 6.43 46.77 -10.82
N ILE A 65 7.75 46.82 -10.62
CA ILE A 65 8.54 45.68 -10.11
C ILE A 65 8.33 45.51 -8.61
N THR A 66 8.18 46.60 -7.87
CA THR A 66 7.83 46.57 -6.44
C THR A 66 6.42 46.00 -6.22
N ALA A 67 5.45 46.37 -7.06
CA ALA A 67 4.11 45.80 -7.03
C ALA A 67 4.11 44.30 -7.33
N PHE A 68 4.86 43.87 -8.36
CA PHE A 68 5.07 42.45 -8.66
C PHE A 68 5.72 41.69 -7.49
N ALA A 69 6.74 42.28 -6.84
CA ALA A 69 7.38 41.69 -5.68
C ALA A 69 6.41 41.50 -4.50
N SER A 70 5.47 42.44 -4.32
CA SER A 70 4.45 42.38 -3.28
C SER A 70 3.47 41.23 -3.54
N GLU A 71 2.90 41.16 -4.74
CA GLU A 71 1.98 40.09 -5.14
C GLU A 71 2.64 38.70 -5.13
N TRP A 72 3.90 38.62 -5.57
CA TRP A 72 4.63 37.35 -5.61
C TRP A 72 4.95 36.80 -4.20
N ASN A 73 5.25 37.69 -3.25
CA ASN A 73 5.56 37.33 -1.86
C ASN A 73 4.34 37.24 -0.95
N ASP A 74 3.14 37.54 -1.46
CA ASP A 74 1.91 37.40 -0.71
C ASP A 74 1.70 35.95 -0.25
N LYS A 75 0.93 35.75 0.82
CA LYS A 75 0.57 34.42 1.32
C LYS A 75 -0.38 33.70 0.37
N GLU A 76 -1.20 34.42 -0.39
CA GLU A 76 -2.10 33.87 -1.41
C GLU A 76 -1.48 33.86 -2.82
N SER A 77 -0.16 34.05 -2.94
CA SER A 77 0.48 34.07 -4.25
C SER A 77 0.28 32.73 -4.97
N ALA A 78 0.09 32.79 -6.28
CA ALA A 78 -0.15 31.60 -7.10
C ALA A 78 0.96 30.54 -6.93
N ALA A 79 2.22 30.98 -6.78
CA ALA A 79 3.35 30.08 -6.55
C ALA A 79 3.27 29.34 -5.21
N ARG A 80 2.90 30.05 -4.12
CA ARG A 80 2.75 29.44 -2.79
C ARG A 80 1.54 28.52 -2.73
N ASN A 81 0.40 28.93 -3.28
CA ASN A 81 -0.80 28.09 -3.32
C ASN A 81 -0.56 26.77 -4.08
N ILE A 82 0.21 26.81 -5.17
CA ILE A 82 0.59 25.60 -5.93
C ILE A 82 1.58 24.73 -5.13
N ALA A 83 2.56 25.35 -4.44
CA ALA A 83 3.48 24.63 -3.57
C ALA A 83 2.75 23.94 -2.40
N ASP A 84 1.83 24.64 -1.76
CA ASP A 84 1.05 24.14 -0.62
C ASP A 84 0.12 23.00 -1.03
N ALA A 85 -0.43 23.01 -2.25
CA ALA A 85 -1.21 21.90 -2.80
C ALA A 85 -0.36 20.61 -3.01
N THR A 86 0.96 20.75 -3.09
CA THR A 86 1.88 19.62 -3.33
C THR A 86 2.22 18.86 -2.05
N ASN A 87 2.09 19.50 -0.89
CA ASN A 87 2.38 18.90 0.42
C ASN A 87 1.39 17.77 0.82
N PRO A 88 0.05 17.96 0.76
CA PRO A 88 -0.92 16.89 1.07
C PRO A 88 -0.86 15.75 0.04
N THR A 89 -0.45 16.04 -1.19
CA THR A 89 -0.23 15.06 -2.28
C THR A 89 0.82 14.02 -1.89
N ASN A 90 1.89 14.42 -1.19
CA ASN A 90 2.91 13.49 -0.70
C ASN A 90 2.42 12.61 0.45
N VAL A 91 1.61 13.14 1.36
CA VAL A 91 1.05 12.36 2.48
C VAL A 91 0.13 11.26 1.96
N ILE A 92 -0.71 11.59 0.97
CA ILE A 92 -1.59 10.61 0.31
C ILE A 92 -0.77 9.53 -0.39
N ALA A 93 0.30 9.91 -1.11
CA ALA A 93 1.17 8.95 -1.79
C ALA A 93 1.84 7.98 -0.79
N ILE A 94 2.35 8.49 0.34
CA ILE A 94 2.94 7.65 1.40
C ILE A 94 1.90 6.68 1.97
N GLY A 95 0.68 7.15 2.25
CA GLY A 95 -0.41 6.30 2.73
C GLY A 95 -0.79 5.20 1.74
N LEU A 96 -0.85 5.52 0.44
CA LEU A 96 -1.10 4.53 -0.61
C LEU A 96 0.02 3.49 -0.72
N MET A 97 1.28 3.90 -0.61
CA MET A 97 2.43 2.97 -0.60
C MET A 97 2.41 2.05 0.62
N ALA A 98 2.11 2.60 1.81
CA ALA A 98 1.99 1.83 3.04
C ALA A 98 0.87 0.79 2.93
N ALA A 99 -0.32 1.21 2.49
CA ALA A 99 -1.45 0.31 2.29
C ALA A 99 -1.15 -0.80 1.28
N ALA A 100 -0.55 -0.47 0.13
CA ALA A 100 -0.16 -1.46 -0.86
C ALA A 100 0.85 -2.48 -0.30
N GLY A 101 1.84 -2.01 0.48
CA GLY A 101 2.83 -2.86 1.13
C GLY A 101 2.22 -3.79 2.17
N VAL A 102 1.30 -3.29 2.97
CA VAL A 102 0.59 -4.08 3.99
C VAL A 102 -0.28 -5.17 3.34
N VAL A 103 -1.05 -4.83 2.31
CA VAL A 103 -1.89 -5.82 1.61
C VAL A 103 -1.03 -6.89 0.93
N LEU A 104 0.10 -6.50 0.33
CA LEU A 104 1.04 -7.45 -0.27
C LEU A 104 1.62 -8.40 0.79
N ALA A 105 2.05 -7.87 1.93
CA ALA A 105 2.58 -8.65 3.04
C ALA A 105 1.51 -9.63 3.58
N LEU A 106 0.27 -9.16 3.77
CA LEU A 106 -0.86 -9.98 4.17
C LEU A 106 -1.05 -11.17 3.23
N LYS A 107 -1.13 -10.91 1.91
CA LYS A 107 -1.31 -11.98 0.91
C LYS A 107 -0.19 -13.01 0.94
N ILE A 108 1.06 -12.57 1.09
CA ILE A 108 2.22 -13.47 1.21
C ILE A 108 2.09 -14.36 2.46
N GLN A 109 1.75 -13.76 3.61
CA GLN A 109 1.58 -14.52 4.86
C GLN A 109 0.44 -15.53 4.78
N VAL A 110 -0.69 -15.16 4.16
CA VAL A 110 -1.81 -16.09 3.93
C VAL A 110 -1.37 -17.26 3.06
N ILE A 111 -0.62 -17.03 1.98
CA ILE A 111 -0.07 -18.12 1.13
C ILE A 111 0.81 -19.07 1.96
N ILE A 112 1.70 -18.53 2.79
CA ILE A 112 2.57 -19.33 3.66
C ILE A 112 1.73 -20.21 4.60
N GLN A 113 0.69 -19.66 5.22
CA GLN A 113 -0.18 -20.41 6.12
C GLN A 113 -0.94 -21.53 5.40
N LEU A 114 -1.42 -21.28 4.18
CA LEU A 114 -2.07 -22.31 3.37
C LEU A 114 -1.12 -23.44 2.98
N ILE A 115 0.14 -23.11 2.66
CA ILE A 115 1.17 -24.13 2.37
C ILE A 115 1.44 -24.99 3.61
N LEU A 116 1.57 -24.37 4.78
CA LEU A 116 1.76 -25.10 6.04
C LEU A 116 0.58 -26.01 6.34
N LEU A 117 -0.65 -25.52 6.16
CA LEU A 117 -1.86 -26.32 6.32
C LEU A 117 -1.89 -27.51 5.35
N ALA A 118 -1.53 -27.31 4.08
CA ALA A 118 -1.44 -28.38 3.09
C ALA A 118 -0.45 -29.48 3.53
N ILE A 119 0.71 -29.09 4.05
CA ILE A 119 1.72 -30.02 4.56
C ILE A 119 1.19 -30.78 5.78
N GLN A 120 0.52 -30.11 6.72
CA GLN A 120 -0.08 -30.74 7.90
C GLN A 120 -1.14 -31.77 7.52
N ILE A 121 -2.01 -31.44 6.56
CA ILE A 121 -3.02 -32.37 6.03
C ILE A 121 -2.35 -33.57 5.37
N ALA A 122 -1.32 -33.36 4.55
CA ALA A 122 -0.60 -34.45 3.90
C ALA A 122 0.07 -35.38 4.93
N GLN A 123 0.66 -34.83 6.00
CA GLN A 123 1.25 -35.62 7.09
C GLN A 123 0.20 -36.40 7.89
N ALA A 124 -0.94 -35.78 8.18
CA ALA A 124 -2.07 -36.44 8.84
C ALA A 124 -2.56 -37.64 8.03
N ILE A 125 -2.65 -37.50 6.70
CA ILE A 125 -3.03 -38.59 5.80
C ILE A 125 -1.93 -39.67 5.73
N ALA A 126 -0.66 -39.28 5.62
CA ALA A 126 0.46 -40.22 5.54
C ALA A 126 0.59 -41.11 6.79
N THR A 127 0.29 -40.54 7.97
CA THR A 127 0.34 -41.25 9.26
C THR A 127 -0.99 -41.90 9.65
N ALA A 128 -2.04 -41.77 8.83
CA ALA A 128 -3.37 -42.28 9.15
C ALA A 128 -3.38 -43.78 9.41
N VAL A 129 -2.68 -44.58 8.60
CA VAL A 129 -2.66 -46.04 8.81
C VAL A 129 -1.92 -46.40 10.10
N ALA A 130 -0.78 -45.77 10.36
CA ALA A 130 0.02 -46.03 11.55
C ALA A 130 -0.67 -45.59 12.85
N THR A 131 -1.50 -44.55 12.79
CA THR A 131 -2.28 -44.03 13.92
C THR A 131 -3.71 -44.60 13.98
N PHE A 132 -4.04 -45.60 13.17
CA PHE A 132 -5.39 -46.18 13.06
C PHE A 132 -6.48 -45.13 12.78
N GLY A 133 -6.15 -44.09 12.02
CA GLY A 133 -7.06 -43.00 11.63
C GLY A 133 -7.13 -41.85 12.63
N ALA A 134 -6.43 -41.93 13.77
CA ALA A 134 -6.47 -40.88 14.79
C ALA A 134 -5.90 -39.54 14.27
N SER A 135 -4.84 -39.55 13.45
CA SER A 135 -4.25 -38.33 12.88
C SER A 135 -5.20 -37.54 11.98
N LEU A 136 -6.19 -38.19 11.36
CA LEU A 136 -7.18 -37.51 10.51
C LEU A 136 -8.12 -36.61 11.33
N LEU A 137 -8.28 -36.88 12.62
CA LEU A 137 -9.07 -36.05 13.53
C LEU A 137 -8.40 -34.72 13.87
N GLU A 138 -7.11 -34.57 13.56
CA GLU A 138 -6.35 -33.33 13.77
C GLU A 138 -6.61 -32.32 12.64
N ILE A 139 -7.04 -32.77 11.45
CA ILE A 139 -7.26 -31.90 10.28
C ILE A 139 -8.23 -30.74 10.57
N PRO A 140 -9.40 -30.95 11.21
CA PRO A 140 -10.27 -29.85 11.61
C PRO A 140 -9.60 -28.86 12.56
N ILE A 141 -8.74 -29.33 13.46
CA ILE A 141 -8.02 -28.50 14.43
C ILE A 141 -7.00 -27.63 13.70
N PHE A 142 -6.22 -28.20 12.77
CA PHE A 142 -5.28 -27.45 11.94
C PHE A 142 -5.97 -26.34 11.14
N LYS A 143 -7.11 -26.66 10.51
CA LYS A 143 -7.92 -25.66 9.79
C LYS A 143 -8.38 -24.51 10.69
N MET A 144 -8.85 -24.84 11.89
CA MET A 144 -9.28 -23.83 12.87
C MET A 144 -8.11 -22.93 13.28
N ILE A 145 -6.94 -23.50 13.57
CA ILE A 145 -5.74 -22.72 13.91
C ILE A 145 -5.32 -21.82 12.74
N THR A 146 -5.30 -22.33 11.52
CA THR A 146 -5.00 -21.53 10.32
C THR A 146 -5.99 -20.38 10.16
N GLY A 147 -7.29 -20.62 10.34
CA GLY A 147 -8.30 -19.56 10.31
C GLY A 147 -8.03 -18.46 11.34
N LEU A 148 -7.75 -18.83 12.59
CA LEU A 148 -7.41 -17.86 13.64
C LEU A 148 -6.17 -17.02 13.31
N ILE A 149 -5.15 -17.64 12.70
CA ILE A 149 -3.95 -16.90 12.27
C ILE A 149 -4.30 -15.95 11.11
N VAL A 150 -5.11 -16.39 10.15
CA VAL A 150 -5.57 -15.53 9.04
C VAL A 150 -6.35 -14.34 9.59
N ASP A 151 -7.27 -14.53 10.54
CA ASP A 151 -7.99 -13.44 11.21
C ASP A 151 -7.05 -12.47 11.91
N GLN A 152 -6.05 -12.98 12.62
CA GLN A 152 -5.04 -12.15 13.28
C GLN A 152 -4.24 -11.32 12.26
N LEU A 153 -3.84 -11.93 11.14
CA LEU A 153 -3.11 -11.25 10.07
C LEU A 153 -3.96 -10.15 9.43
N ILE A 154 -5.25 -10.42 9.19
CA ILE A 154 -6.20 -9.42 8.69
C ILE A 154 -6.32 -8.28 9.70
N GLY A 155 -6.49 -8.58 10.98
CA GLY A 155 -6.58 -7.58 12.05
C GLY A 155 -5.35 -6.68 12.11
N LEU A 156 -4.14 -7.27 12.04
CA LEU A 156 -2.88 -6.53 11.99
C LEU A 156 -2.78 -5.65 10.74
N ALA A 157 -3.19 -6.16 9.59
CA ALA A 157 -3.19 -5.39 8.35
C ALA A 157 -4.14 -4.19 8.41
N VAL A 158 -5.36 -4.40 8.94
CA VAL A 158 -6.35 -3.34 9.12
C VAL A 158 -5.84 -2.28 10.11
N ASP A 159 -5.29 -2.70 11.25
CA ASP A 159 -4.73 -1.80 12.25
C ASP A 159 -3.59 -0.96 11.68
N THR A 160 -2.69 -1.60 10.93
CA THR A 160 -1.54 -0.91 10.30
C THR A 160 -1.99 0.12 9.26
N VAL A 161 -3.10 -0.13 8.55
CA VAL A 161 -3.63 0.82 7.55
C VAL A 161 -4.44 1.94 8.19
N LEU A 162 -5.20 1.66 9.25
CA LEU A 162 -6.11 2.64 9.87
C LEU A 162 -5.46 3.50 10.96
N ASN A 163 -4.49 2.95 11.68
CA ASN A 163 -3.82 3.61 12.81
C ASN A 163 -2.33 3.90 12.55
N GLY A 164 -1.83 3.57 11.36
CA GLY A 164 -0.45 3.82 10.91
C GLY A 164 -0.20 5.21 10.34
#